data_AF-A0A2N5N2V0-F1
#
_entry.id   AF-A0A2N5N2V0-F1
#
_cell.length_a   1.000
_cell.length_b   1.000
_cell.length_c   1.000
_cell.angle_alpha   90.00
_cell.angle_beta   90.00
_cell.angle_gamma   90.00
#
_symmetry.space_group_name_H-M   'P 1'
#
loop_
_entity.id
_entity.type
_entity.pdbx_description
1 polymer ?
#
loop_
_entity_poly.entity_id
_entity_poly.type
_entity_poly.pdbx_seq_one_letter_code
_entity_poly.pdbx_strand_id
1 'polypeptide(L)'
;MENVPLKDRNVYEDFDVETDILYYRLGSSGLVSFHGSNYNIKKKLSADQIGRLRSGSFYPLSSDCYVNTSLISDIVDNTIYFGSKGPEAKRVPISRWKAYLLRSHLSRLHSPTAQ
;
A
#
# COMPACT_ATOMS: atom_id res chain seq x y z
N MET A 1 -13.43 -30.37 -7.55
CA MET A 1 -12.75 -29.06 -7.45
C MET A 1 -11.36 -29.35 -6.94
N GLU A 2 -10.37 -29.39 -7.83
CA GLU A 2 -8.98 -29.57 -7.45
C GLU A 2 -8.53 -28.29 -6.74
N ASN A 3 -8.26 -28.40 -5.44
CA ASN A 3 -7.58 -27.36 -4.68
C ASN A 3 -6.10 -27.44 -5.08
N VAL A 4 -5.75 -26.84 -6.21
CA VAL A 4 -4.37 -26.69 -6.65
C VAL A 4 -3.67 -25.86 -5.57
N PRO A 5 -2.67 -26.41 -4.85
CA PRO A 5 -1.91 -25.62 -3.90
C PRO A 5 -1.30 -24.47 -4.68
N LEU A 6 -1.64 -23.23 -4.30
CA LEU A 6 -0.89 -22.06 -4.71
C LEU A 6 0.56 -22.41 -4.45
N LYS A 7 1.37 -22.59 -5.51
CA LYS A 7 2.82 -22.84 -5.41
C LYS A 7 3.35 -21.97 -4.28
N ASP A 8 4.12 -22.56 -3.36
CA ASP A 8 4.81 -21.86 -2.27
C ASP A 8 5.70 -20.75 -2.86
N ARG A 9 5.10 -19.60 -3.18
CA ARG A 9 5.81 -18.40 -3.61
C ARG A 9 6.53 -17.92 -2.38
N ASN A 10 7.85 -17.85 -2.45
CA ASN A 10 8.62 -17.23 -1.39
C ASN A 10 8.35 -15.73 -1.40
N VAL A 11 7.38 -15.30 -0.58
CA VAL A 11 6.93 -13.91 -0.51
C VAL A 11 8.07 -12.96 -0.15
N TYR A 12 9.13 -13.43 0.52
CA TYR A 12 10.29 -12.60 0.86
C TYR A 12 11.18 -12.26 -0.35
N GLU A 13 11.21 -13.16 -1.34
CA GLU A 13 12.04 -13.03 -2.54
C GLU A 13 11.23 -12.42 -3.70
N ASP A 14 10.01 -12.92 -3.92
CA ASP A 14 9.28 -12.71 -5.16
C ASP A 14 8.00 -11.88 -5.03
N PHE A 15 7.79 -11.09 -3.96
CA PHE A 15 6.56 -10.28 -3.85
C PHE A 15 6.42 -9.24 -4.97
N ASP A 16 5.17 -9.01 -5.37
CA ASP A 16 4.78 -7.97 -6.32
C ASP A 16 4.35 -6.74 -5.52
N VAL A 17 4.95 -5.60 -5.84
CA VAL A 17 4.76 -4.36 -5.07
C VAL A 17 3.33 -3.85 -5.19
N GLU A 18 2.71 -3.95 -6.36
CA GLU A 18 1.40 -3.34 -6.62
C GLU A 18 0.26 -4.20 -6.07
N THR A 19 0.43 -5.51 -5.97
CA THR A 19 -0.63 -6.45 -5.56
C THR A 19 -0.46 -7.00 -4.15
N ASP A 20 0.77 -7.17 -3.67
CA ASP A 20 1.01 -7.79 -2.35
C ASP A 20 1.28 -6.74 -1.25
N ILE A 21 1.66 -5.50 -1.60
CA ILE A 21 2.04 -4.48 -0.62
C ILE A 21 0.93 -3.45 -0.40
N LEU A 22 0.49 -3.36 0.85
CA LEU A 22 -0.54 -2.44 1.32
C LEU A 22 -0.01 -1.00 1.44
N TYR A 23 1.18 -0.86 2.01
CA TYR A 23 1.88 0.42 2.13
C TYR A 23 3.39 0.17 2.32
N TYR A 24 4.20 1.18 2.02
CA TYR A 24 5.62 1.14 2.34
C TYR A 24 6.06 2.39 3.09
N ARG A 25 7.16 2.24 3.84
CA ARG A 25 7.84 3.33 4.52
C ARG A 25 9.28 3.49 4.07
N LEU A 26 9.66 4.72 3.75
CA LEU A 26 11.05 5.10 3.50
C LEU A 26 11.76 5.36 4.82
N GLY A 27 12.85 4.65 5.05
CA GLY A 27 13.80 4.89 6.11
C GLY A 27 15.06 5.58 5.61
N SER A 28 16.05 5.65 6.48
CA SER A 28 17.36 6.25 6.19
C SER A 28 18.11 5.49 5.09
N SER A 29 18.89 6.22 4.28
CA SER A 29 19.86 5.67 3.34
C SER A 29 19.30 4.63 2.37
N GLY A 30 18.07 4.84 1.89
CA GLY A 30 17.41 3.98 0.90
C GLY A 30 16.81 2.69 1.46
N LEU A 31 16.75 2.53 2.79
CA LEU A 31 16.01 1.42 3.40
C LEU A 31 14.51 1.63 3.18
N VAL A 32 13.82 0.61 2.66
CA VAL A 32 12.38 0.62 2.47
C VAL A 32 11.76 -0.55 3.23
N SER A 33 10.75 -0.24 4.05
CA SER A 33 9.95 -1.24 4.75
C SER A 33 8.62 -1.41 4.03
N PHE A 34 8.44 -2.54 3.37
CA PHE A 34 7.20 -2.94 2.71
C PHE A 34 6.31 -3.70 3.70
N HIS A 35 5.03 -3.35 3.72
CA HIS A 35 4.03 -3.97 4.60
C HIS A 35 2.98 -4.67 3.76
N GLY A 36 3.01 -6.00 3.75
CA GLY A 36 1.96 -6.85 3.17
C GLY A 36 0.83 -7.11 4.15
N SER A 37 -0.11 -8.00 3.84
CA SER A 37 -1.26 -8.28 4.73
C SER A 37 -0.84 -8.90 6.08
N ASN A 38 0.04 -9.89 6.05
CA ASN A 38 0.49 -10.66 7.22
C ASN A 38 2.02 -10.69 7.39
N TYR A 39 2.77 -9.88 6.64
CA TYR A 39 4.23 -9.83 6.72
C TYR A 39 4.78 -8.41 6.54
N ASN A 40 6.05 -8.23 6.86
CA ASN A 40 6.82 -7.04 6.52
C ASN A 40 8.16 -7.46 5.90
N ILE A 41 8.63 -6.72 4.89
CA ILE A 41 9.92 -6.95 4.25
C ILE A 41 10.72 -5.65 4.27
N LYS A 42 12.00 -5.72 4.64
CA LYS A 42 12.92 -4.59 4.55
C LYS A 42 13.90 -4.83 3.42
N LYS A 43 13.99 -3.91 2.46
CA LYS A 43 14.96 -3.96 1.36
C LYS A 43 15.65 -2.61 1.22
N LYS A 44 16.96 -2.63 0.93
CA LYS A 44 17.70 -1.42 0.56
C LYS A 44 17.55 -1.21 -0.94
N LEU A 45 17.09 -0.02 -1.34
CA LEU A 45 16.83 0.33 -2.72
C LEU A 45 17.68 1.53 -3.13
N SER A 46 18.02 1.59 -4.42
CA SER A 46 18.61 2.77 -5.04
C SER A 46 17.58 3.90 -5.17
N ALA A 47 18.07 5.12 -5.39
CA ALA A 47 17.19 6.27 -5.64
C ALA A 47 16.25 6.03 -6.84
N ASP A 48 16.73 5.41 -7.91
CA ASP A 48 15.92 5.09 -9.10
C ASP A 48 14.82 4.08 -8.79
N GLN A 49 15.12 3.05 -7.99
CA GLN A 49 14.14 2.08 -7.55
C GLN A 49 13.05 2.74 -6.70
N ILE A 50 13.43 3.64 -5.78
CA ILE A 50 12.47 4.42 -4.99
C ILE A 50 11.64 5.34 -5.88
N GLY A 51 12.25 5.93 -6.91
CA GLY A 51 11.54 6.73 -7.91
C GLY A 51 10.41 5.94 -8.59
N ARG A 52 10.68 4.69 -8.98
CA ARG A 52 9.68 3.79 -9.58
C ARG A 52 8.55 3.42 -8.62
N LEU A 53 8.83 3.27 -7.32
CA LEU A 53 7.79 3.03 -6.31
C LEU A 53 6.81 4.21 -6.18
N ARG A 54 7.29 5.44 -6.44
CA ARG A 54 6.47 6.66 -6.32
C ARG A 54 5.57 6.89 -7.53
N SER A 55 5.91 6.30 -8.69
CA SER A 55 5.10 6.39 -9.91
C SER A 55 4.00 5.33 -10.01
N GLY A 56 3.98 4.34 -9.11
CA GLY A 56 2.96 3.30 -9.06
C GLY A 56 1.64 3.75 -8.41
N SER A 57 0.85 2.80 -7.92
CA SER A 57 -0.47 3.04 -7.30
C SER A 57 -0.36 3.60 -5.87
N PHE A 58 0.71 4.32 -5.55
CA PHE A 58 1.03 4.73 -4.19
C PHE A 58 0.78 6.22 -3.95
N TYR A 59 -0.04 6.51 -2.96
CA TYR A 59 -0.34 7.87 -2.53
C TYR A 59 0.52 8.29 -1.32
N PRO A 60 1.17 9.47 -1.34
CA PRO A 60 2.00 9.95 -0.24
C PRO A 60 1.16 10.47 0.94
N LEU A 61 1.15 9.72 2.04
CA LEU A 61 0.51 10.13 3.29
C LEU A 61 1.39 11.08 4.11
N SER A 62 2.69 10.83 4.14
CA SER A 62 3.72 11.66 4.77
C SER A 62 4.99 11.65 3.91
N SER A 63 6.06 12.29 4.39
CA SER A 63 7.36 12.25 3.72
C SER A 63 7.95 10.84 3.63
N ASP A 64 7.58 9.96 4.55
CA ASP A 64 8.09 8.60 4.66
C ASP A 64 7.05 7.51 4.33
N CYS A 65 5.73 7.78 4.39
CA CYS A 65 4.70 6.75 4.26
C CYS A 65 3.89 6.89 2.97
N TYR A 66 3.80 5.79 2.22
CA TYR A 66 3.11 5.72 0.93
C TYR A 66 2.13 4.55 0.94
N VAL A 67 0.87 4.81 0.64
CA VAL A 67 -0.22 3.83 0.70
C VAL A 67 -0.65 3.40 -0.69
N ASN A 68 -0.83 2.10 -0.90
CA ASN A 68 -1.33 1.57 -2.15
C ASN A 68 -2.84 1.84 -2.26
N THR A 69 -3.24 2.72 -3.17
CA THR A 69 -4.64 3.15 -3.34
C THR A 69 -5.52 2.06 -3.94
N SER A 70 -4.94 1.15 -4.72
CA SER A 70 -5.68 0.04 -5.35
C SER A 70 -6.14 -1.02 -4.33
N LEU A 71 -5.48 -1.09 -3.16
CA LEU A 71 -5.77 -2.05 -2.11
C LEU A 71 -6.54 -1.45 -0.93
N ILE A 72 -6.90 -0.17 -0.99
CA ILE A 72 -7.73 0.46 0.05
C ILE A 72 -9.15 -0.09 -0.08
N SER A 73 -9.63 -0.76 0.96
CA SER A 73 -11.02 -1.20 1.02
C SER A 73 -11.94 -0.13 1.60
N ASP A 74 -11.44 0.65 2.57
CA ASP A 74 -12.24 1.65 3.26
C ASP A 74 -11.36 2.68 4.00
N ILE A 75 -11.94 3.84 4.28
CA ILE A 75 -11.39 4.85 5.19
C ILE A 75 -12.47 5.14 6.22
N VAL A 76 -12.23 4.87 7.51
CA VAL A 76 -13.19 5.12 8.59
C VAL A 76 -12.44 5.66 9.80
N ASP A 77 -13.00 6.67 10.49
CA ASP A 77 -12.40 7.28 11.68
C ASP A 77 -10.93 7.67 11.50
N ASN A 78 -10.64 8.30 10.35
CA ASN A 78 -9.29 8.69 9.93
C ASN A 78 -8.29 7.52 9.91
N THR A 79 -8.75 6.32 9.57
CA THR A 79 -7.93 5.11 9.45
C THR A 79 -8.20 4.45 8.11
N ILE A 80 -7.12 4.08 7.41
CA ILE A 80 -7.17 3.32 6.16
C ILE A 80 -7.18 1.83 6.47
N TYR A 81 -8.07 1.09 5.81
CA TYR A 81 -8.20 -0.36 5.87
C TYR A 81 -7.94 -0.99 4.50
N PHE A 82 -7.41 -2.21 4.51
CA PHE A 82 -7.01 -2.96 3.30
C PHE A 82 -7.67 -4.34 3.23
N GLY A 83 -8.98 -4.38 3.51
CA GLY A 83 -9.77 -5.61 3.61
C GLY A 83 -10.39 -5.76 4.99
N SER A 84 -10.05 -6.84 5.70
CA SER A 84 -10.63 -7.11 7.03
C SER A 84 -10.29 -6.01 8.04
N LYS A 85 -11.21 -5.74 8.98
CA LYS A 85 -11.03 -4.76 10.07
C LYS A 85 -10.80 -5.45 11.42
N GLY A 86 -10.33 -6.69 11.41
CA GLY A 86 -10.05 -7.46 12.61
C GLY A 86 -8.84 -6.92 13.40
N PRO A 87 -8.61 -7.38 14.64
CA PRO A 87 -7.54 -6.88 15.51
C PRO A 87 -6.14 -6.97 14.90
N GLU A 88 -5.89 -8.04 14.15
CA GLU A 88 -4.59 -8.32 13.52
C GLU A 88 -4.44 -7.69 12.13
N ALA A 89 -5.50 -7.05 11.61
CA ALA A 89 -5.46 -6.48 10.27
C ALA A 89 -4.58 -5.22 10.25
N LYS A 90 -3.70 -5.14 9.26
CA LYS A 90 -2.93 -3.91 9.04
C LYS A 90 -3.86 -2.76 8.68
N ARG A 91 -3.60 -1.62 9.29
CA ARG A 91 -4.32 -0.38 9.10
C ARG A 91 -3.37 0.79 9.25
N VAL A 92 -3.65 1.89 8.55
CA VAL A 92 -2.81 3.09 8.61
C VAL A 92 -3.63 4.25 9.17
N PRO A 93 -3.33 4.73 10.39
CA PRO A 93 -3.95 5.95 10.90
C PRO A 93 -3.44 7.15 10.10
N ILE A 94 -4.34 8.08 9.83
CA ILE A 94 -4.06 9.31 9.08
C ILE A 94 -4.70 10.51 9.79
N SER A 95 -4.23 11.72 9.48
CA SER A 95 -4.92 12.92 9.95
C SER A 95 -6.23 13.13 9.20
N ARG A 96 -7.17 13.86 9.81
CA ARG A 96 -8.44 14.24 9.16
C ARG A 96 -8.23 14.95 7.82
N TRP A 97 -7.22 15.84 7.76
CA TRP A 97 -6.85 16.53 6.52
C TRP A 97 -6.37 15.56 5.44
N LYS A 98 -5.51 14.59 5.80
CA LYS A 98 -5.05 13.57 4.84
C LYS A 98 -6.17 12.64 4.40
N ALA A 99 -7.11 12.31 5.29
CA ALA A 99 -8.30 11.54 4.92
C ALA A 99 -9.13 12.28 3.87
N TYR A 100 -9.36 13.58 4.05
CA TYR A 100 -10.04 14.42 3.07
C TYR A 100 -9.33 14.41 1.71
N LEU A 101 -8.02 14.71 1.69
CA LEU A 101 -7.24 14.76 0.45
C LEU A 101 -7.20 13.41 -0.27
N LEU A 102 -7.02 12.32 0.47
CA LEU A 102 -6.99 10.97 -0.09
C LEU A 102 -8.35 10.60 -0.69
N ARG A 103 -9.47 10.88 -0.01
CA ARG A 103 -10.81 10.65 -0.57
C ARG A 103 -11.04 11.42 -1.86
N SER A 104 -10.65 12.71 -1.91
CA SER A 104 -10.75 13.50 -3.14
C SER A 104 -9.86 12.96 -4.26
N HIS A 105 -8.70 12.40 -3.92
CA HIS A 105 -7.84 11.74 -4.90
C HIS A 105 -8.48 10.45 -5.42
N LEU A 106 -8.98 9.59 -4.54
CA LEU A 106 -9.67 8.34 -4.89
C LEU A 106 -10.92 8.62 -5.73
N SER A 107 -11.72 9.63 -5.40
CA SER A 107 -12.91 9.95 -6.20
C SER A 107 -12.57 10.32 -7.64
N ARG A 108 -11.44 11.01 -7.88
CA ARG A 108 -10.98 11.34 -9.23
C ARG A 108 -10.46 10.13 -10.01
N LEU A 109 -9.90 9.13 -9.33
CA LEU A 109 -9.47 7.88 -9.95
C LEU A 109 -10.66 7.02 -10.39
N HIS A 110 -11.78 7.07 -9.65
CA HIS A 110 -12.97 6.27 -9.91
C HIS A 110 -14.06 7.01 -10.70
N SER A 111 -13.88 8.30 -11.01
CA SER A 111 -14.78 9.00 -11.92
C SER A 111 -14.71 8.32 -13.29
N PRO A 112 -15.82 7.80 -13.85
CA PRO A 112 -15.82 7.39 -15.24
C PRO A 112 -15.45 8.62 -16.05
N THR A 113 -14.45 8.48 -16.90
CA THR A 113 -14.07 9.52 -17.86
C THR A 113 -15.35 9.95 -18.57
N ALA A 114 -15.79 11.18 -18.33
CA ALA A 114 -16.88 11.78 -19.10
C ALA A 114 -16.37 11.85 -20.54
N GLN A 115 -16.90 10.97 -21.39
CA GLN A 115 -16.89 11.13 -22.84
C GLN A 115 -18.04 12.04 -23.23
#